data_AF-A0A553NCA0-F1
#
_entry.id   AF-A0A553NCA0-F1
#
_cell.length_a   1.000
_cell.length_b   1.000
_cell.length_c   1.000
_cell.angle_alpha   90.00
_cell.angle_beta   90.00
_cell.angle_gamma   90.00
#
_symmetry.space_group_name_H-M   'P 1'
#
loop_
_entity.id
_entity.type
_entity.pdbx_description
1 polymer ?
#
loop_
_entity_poly.entity_id
_entity_poly.type
_entity_poly.pdbx_seq_one_letter_code
_entity_poly.pdbx_strand_id
1 'polypeptide(L)'
;MWLTLIGERTKRKKHSRLGSLPKPADLACIVGGRFDFRICQSFEDIKYIALKPPKSTKEMIELGEFMLTVKNKKMISLEEDIENSKKHLLYLIDVHIFSKEDIQLNTRTLSWMHNIRPVFEQNTEIVEDCKAKFEDELQRRSEWIAREVHKLTGRVQELEELGELESIHQYSQEVRAIEGKLKQLEDTVCWVNEEEALFKFPQSTYHDLGDAHSMEAGDGKMRQNISPYARLFGTVLQWQKAQKKWTDGSFLELNAQSIDDKTQEFQGEMDDLQKLFKSKFKQQALDGDSKYGKMNLEDSNPMNLPPPLRICALTNMQIKEFRKNIPLIRCLCNPGIRKRHWLQMSDIIGFDITPNTGSSLRKVLRWNLDPFMEKLDLISVAACREHALELSLKTMKEEWSAMSFPLKSKATE
;
A
#
# COMPACT_ATOMS: atom_id res chain seq x y z
N MET A 1 -36.19 -39.06 -39.67
CA MET A 1 -36.34 -39.87 -40.90
C MET A 1 -35.02 -40.36 -41.49
N TRP A 2 -33.92 -39.61 -41.40
CA TRP A 2 -32.61 -40.02 -41.95
C TRP A 2 -31.84 -41.06 -41.11
N LEU A 3 -31.94 -41.00 -39.78
CA LEU A 3 -31.23 -41.93 -38.88
C LEU A 3 -31.73 -43.39 -38.97
N THR A 4 -33.00 -43.58 -39.32
CA THR A 4 -33.61 -44.92 -39.44
C THR A 4 -33.13 -45.67 -40.70
N LEU A 5 -32.73 -44.96 -41.75
CA LEU A 5 -32.23 -45.55 -43.01
C LEU A 5 -30.81 -46.11 -42.91
N ILE A 6 -30.01 -45.64 -41.95
CA ILE A 6 -28.62 -46.05 -41.77
C ILE A 6 -28.51 -47.38 -40.99
N GLY A 7 -29.44 -47.63 -40.07
CA GLY A 7 -29.42 -48.82 -39.20
C GLY A 7 -29.72 -50.16 -39.90
N GLU A 8 -30.49 -50.15 -40.99
CA GLU A 8 -30.92 -51.40 -41.66
C GLU A 8 -29.93 -51.93 -42.70
N ARG A 9 -29.00 -51.11 -43.22
CA ARG A 9 -28.09 -51.51 -44.31
C ARG A 9 -26.80 -52.22 -43.86
N THR A 10 -26.49 -52.25 -42.56
CA THR A 10 -25.22 -52.80 -42.02
C THR A 10 -25.15 -54.32 -41.91
N LYS A 11 -26.21 -55.06 -42.23
CA LYS A 11 -26.22 -56.54 -42.19
C LYS A 11 -26.10 -57.17 -43.58
N ARG A 12 -24.93 -57.15 -44.22
CA ARG A 12 -24.54 -58.22 -45.18
C ARG A 12 -23.06 -58.18 -45.58
N LYS A 13 -22.48 -59.40 -45.53
CA LYS A 13 -21.18 -59.88 -46.07
C LYS A 13 -19.91 -59.66 -45.22
N LYS A 14 -19.52 -60.73 -44.51
CA LYS A 14 -18.14 -61.08 -44.19
C LYS A 14 -17.46 -61.66 -45.44
N HIS A 15 -16.24 -61.24 -45.77
CA HIS A 15 -15.16 -62.11 -46.26
C HIS A 15 -13.79 -61.38 -46.29
N SER A 16 -12.87 -61.91 -45.48
CA SER A 16 -11.41 -62.10 -45.64
C SER A 16 -10.47 -61.08 -46.33
N ARG A 17 -9.40 -60.81 -45.57
CA ARG A 17 -7.94 -60.86 -45.90
C ARG A 17 -7.18 -59.57 -46.28
N LEU A 18 -6.07 -59.42 -45.52
CA LEU A 18 -4.71 -58.97 -45.88
C LEU A 18 -4.51 -57.51 -46.30
N GLY A 19 -3.46 -56.92 -45.73
CA GLY A 19 -3.11 -55.50 -45.84
C GLY A 19 -3.04 -54.99 -47.27
N SER A 20 -4.12 -54.33 -47.69
CA SER A 20 -4.18 -53.46 -48.86
C SER A 20 -4.24 -52.02 -48.37
N LEU A 21 -3.63 -51.10 -49.12
CA LEU A 21 -3.87 -49.65 -48.97
C LEU A 21 -5.38 -49.40 -48.82
N PRO A 22 -5.79 -48.47 -47.93
CA PRO A 22 -7.21 -48.21 -47.72
C PRO A 22 -7.87 -47.86 -49.05
N LYS A 23 -9.11 -48.34 -49.28
CA LYS A 23 -9.83 -47.95 -50.48
C LYS A 23 -10.03 -46.43 -50.45
N PRO A 24 -10.12 -45.74 -51.60
CA PRO A 24 -10.34 -44.30 -51.63
C PRO A 24 -11.50 -43.83 -50.75
N ALA A 25 -12.58 -44.62 -50.65
CA ALA A 25 -13.72 -44.37 -49.78
C ALA A 25 -13.39 -44.47 -48.27
N ASP A 26 -12.48 -45.35 -47.87
CA ASP A 26 -12.06 -45.50 -46.46
C ASP A 26 -11.18 -44.32 -46.04
N LEU A 27 -10.28 -43.87 -46.93
CA LEU A 27 -9.48 -42.65 -46.73
C LEU A 27 -10.38 -41.40 -46.65
N ALA A 28 -11.36 -41.30 -47.55
CA ALA A 28 -12.34 -40.20 -47.54
C ALA A 28 -13.16 -40.18 -46.25
N CYS A 29 -13.60 -41.35 -45.75
CA CYS A 29 -14.30 -41.47 -44.47
C CYS A 29 -13.43 -41.00 -43.29
N ILE A 30 -12.15 -41.40 -43.23
CA ILE A 30 -11.21 -40.95 -42.18
C ILE A 30 -11.00 -39.43 -42.22
N VAL A 31 -10.85 -38.86 -43.42
CA VAL A 31 -10.69 -37.41 -43.60
C VAL A 31 -11.97 -36.67 -43.21
N GLY A 32 -13.14 -37.19 -43.58
CA GLY A 32 -14.45 -36.67 -43.18
C GLY A 32 -14.64 -36.70 -41.67
N GLY A 33 -14.38 -37.83 -41.03
CA GLY A 33 -14.48 -37.95 -39.57
C GLY A 33 -13.54 -36.99 -38.83
N ARG A 34 -12.32 -36.75 -39.33
CA ARG A 34 -11.43 -35.72 -38.75
C ARG A 34 -11.98 -34.31 -38.90
N PHE A 35 -12.62 -34.01 -40.03
CA PHE A 35 -13.28 -32.74 -40.27
C PHE A 35 -14.48 -32.55 -39.32
N ASP A 36 -15.34 -33.55 -39.22
CA ASP A 36 -16.53 -33.54 -38.35
C ASP A 36 -16.16 -33.44 -36.86
N PHE A 37 -15.07 -34.09 -36.46
CA PHE A 37 -14.52 -33.95 -35.11
C PHE A 37 -14.08 -32.51 -34.81
N ARG A 38 -13.42 -31.82 -35.77
CA ARG A 38 -13.01 -30.41 -35.60
C ARG A 38 -14.21 -29.47 -35.50
N ILE A 39 -15.27 -29.73 -36.26
CA ILE A 39 -16.52 -28.96 -36.16
C ILE A 39 -17.12 -29.15 -34.77
N CYS A 40 -17.30 -30.40 -34.33
CA CYS A 40 -17.82 -30.70 -33.00
C CYS A 40 -17.01 -30.05 -31.88
N GLN A 41 -15.67 -30.09 -31.97
CA GLN A 41 -14.81 -29.48 -30.98
C GLN A 41 -14.95 -27.96 -30.94
N SER A 42 -15.07 -27.31 -32.10
CA SER A 42 -15.31 -25.86 -32.15
C SER A 42 -16.63 -25.46 -31.48
N PHE A 43 -17.69 -26.26 -31.62
CA PHE A 43 -18.95 -26.02 -30.91
C PHE A 43 -18.84 -26.27 -29.41
N GLU A 44 -18.12 -27.31 -28.98
CA GLU A 44 -17.87 -27.55 -27.54
C GLU A 44 -17.04 -26.43 -26.92
N ASP A 45 -16.03 -25.90 -27.62
CA ASP A 45 -15.23 -24.78 -27.14
C ASP A 45 -16.09 -23.51 -26.98
N ILE A 46 -16.97 -23.24 -27.96
CA ILE A 46 -17.94 -22.13 -27.86
C ILE A 46 -18.86 -22.34 -26.66
N LYS A 47 -19.42 -23.55 -26.50
CA LYS A 47 -20.31 -23.88 -25.39
C LYS A 47 -19.61 -23.74 -24.03
N TYR A 48 -18.36 -24.20 -23.93
CA TYR A 48 -17.57 -24.09 -22.70
C TYR A 48 -17.34 -22.64 -22.30
N ILE A 49 -17.01 -21.77 -23.27
CA ILE A 49 -16.82 -20.34 -23.00
C ILE A 49 -18.15 -19.66 -22.66
N ALA A 50 -19.22 -19.94 -23.40
CA ALA A 50 -20.54 -19.33 -23.22
C ALA A 50 -21.21 -19.69 -21.88
N LEU A 51 -20.96 -20.88 -21.34
CA LEU A 51 -21.55 -21.32 -20.08
C LEU A 51 -20.68 -21.01 -18.86
N LYS A 52 -19.50 -20.42 -19.05
CA LYS A 52 -18.61 -20.04 -17.94
C LYS A 52 -19.04 -18.67 -17.41
N PRO A 53 -19.54 -18.58 -16.16
CA PRO A 53 -19.95 -17.29 -15.60
C PRO A 53 -18.73 -16.37 -15.41
N PRO A 54 -18.79 -15.11 -15.88
CA PRO A 54 -17.71 -14.14 -15.72
C PRO A 54 -17.53 -13.78 -14.24
N LYS A 55 -16.27 -13.63 -13.81
CA LYS A 55 -15.93 -13.27 -12.42
C LYS A 55 -15.70 -11.78 -12.20
N SER A 56 -15.57 -11.01 -13.28
CA SER A 56 -15.39 -9.57 -13.25
C SER A 56 -16.18 -8.92 -14.37
N THR A 57 -16.46 -7.62 -14.23
CA THR A 57 -17.09 -6.81 -15.28
C THR A 57 -16.27 -6.84 -16.57
N LYS A 58 -14.94 -6.84 -16.47
CA LYS A 58 -14.04 -7.00 -17.62
C LYS A 58 -14.23 -8.33 -18.35
N GLU A 59 -14.22 -9.45 -17.61
CA GLU A 59 -14.49 -10.77 -18.20
C GLU A 59 -15.88 -10.86 -18.84
N MET A 60 -16.88 -10.17 -18.27
CA MET A 60 -18.24 -10.12 -18.81
C MET A 60 -18.30 -9.37 -20.14
N ILE A 61 -17.60 -8.23 -20.25
CA ILE A 61 -17.49 -7.46 -21.50
C ILE A 61 -16.78 -8.29 -22.58
N GLU A 62 -15.65 -8.93 -22.23
CA GLU A 62 -14.90 -9.81 -23.13
C GLU A 62 -15.76 -11.00 -23.61
N LEU A 63 -16.55 -11.61 -22.71
CA LEU A 63 -17.52 -12.64 -23.08
C LEU A 63 -18.57 -12.10 -24.05
N GLY A 64 -19.11 -10.90 -23.80
CA GLY A 64 -20.05 -10.24 -24.71
C GLY A 64 -19.49 -10.03 -26.12
N GLU A 65 -18.27 -9.52 -26.24
CA GLU A 65 -17.56 -9.32 -27.52
C GLU A 65 -17.26 -10.64 -28.23
N PHE A 66 -16.85 -11.66 -27.47
CA PHE A 66 -16.67 -13.00 -28.01
C PHE A 66 -17.97 -13.56 -28.57
N MET A 67 -19.08 -13.44 -27.84
CA MET A 67 -20.39 -13.94 -28.27
C MET A 67 -20.92 -13.20 -29.51
N LEU A 68 -20.66 -11.89 -29.64
CA LEU A 68 -20.93 -11.14 -30.86
C LEU A 68 -20.11 -11.67 -32.05
N THR A 69 -18.82 -11.94 -31.84
CA THR A 69 -17.93 -12.51 -32.87
C THR A 69 -18.38 -13.91 -33.28
N VAL A 70 -18.82 -14.72 -32.32
CA VAL A 70 -19.38 -16.06 -32.57
C VAL A 70 -20.63 -15.96 -33.45
N LYS A 71 -21.61 -15.15 -33.04
CA LYS A 71 -22.87 -14.97 -33.78
C LYS A 71 -22.67 -14.40 -35.20
N ASN A 72 -21.76 -13.44 -35.36
CA ASN A 72 -21.60 -12.71 -36.63
C ASN A 72 -20.60 -13.34 -37.61
N LYS A 73 -19.63 -14.14 -37.15
CA LYS A 73 -18.58 -14.71 -38.01
C LYS A 73 -18.47 -16.23 -37.88
N LYS A 74 -18.23 -16.75 -36.68
CA LYS A 74 -17.95 -18.19 -36.50
C LYS A 74 -19.15 -19.06 -36.81
N MET A 75 -20.36 -18.62 -36.46
CA MET A 75 -21.59 -19.39 -36.74
C MET A 75 -21.83 -19.57 -38.24
N ILE A 76 -21.59 -18.53 -39.04
CA ILE A 76 -21.72 -18.59 -40.51
C ILE A 76 -20.73 -19.59 -41.09
N SER A 77 -19.47 -19.54 -40.66
CA SER A 77 -18.43 -20.49 -41.09
C SER A 77 -18.75 -21.92 -40.69
N LEU A 78 -19.21 -22.15 -39.45
CA LEU A 78 -19.54 -23.49 -38.96
C LEU A 78 -20.79 -24.07 -39.63
N GLU A 79 -21.74 -23.22 -40.04
CA GLU A 79 -22.91 -23.64 -40.82
C GLU A 79 -22.50 -24.09 -42.23
N GLU A 80 -21.59 -23.38 -42.88
CA GLU A 80 -21.00 -23.79 -44.17
C GLU A 80 -20.22 -25.11 -44.04
N ASP A 81 -19.42 -25.26 -42.97
CA ASP A 81 -18.67 -26.49 -42.69
C ASP A 81 -19.61 -27.69 -42.45
N ILE A 82 -20.72 -27.50 -41.73
CA ILE A 82 -21.75 -28.53 -41.53
C ILE A 82 -22.41 -28.91 -42.87
N GLU A 83 -22.70 -27.95 -43.74
CA GLU A 83 -23.28 -28.25 -45.06
C GLU A 83 -22.28 -28.99 -45.96
N ASN A 84 -20.98 -28.67 -45.87
CA ASN A 84 -19.92 -29.42 -46.56
C ASN A 84 -19.76 -30.84 -46.01
N SER A 85 -19.82 -31.01 -44.69
CA SER A 85 -19.86 -32.32 -44.01
C SER A 85 -21.05 -33.16 -44.49
N LYS A 86 -22.23 -32.56 -44.57
CA LYS A 86 -23.45 -33.21 -45.06
C LYS A 86 -23.33 -33.67 -46.52
N LYS A 87 -22.77 -32.84 -47.41
CA LYS A 87 -22.49 -33.23 -48.81
C LYS A 87 -21.52 -34.41 -48.88
N HIS A 88 -20.47 -34.39 -48.06
CA HIS A 88 -19.49 -35.48 -47.99
C HIS A 88 -20.13 -36.78 -47.48
N LEU A 89 -20.96 -36.69 -46.43
CA LEU A 89 -21.70 -37.83 -45.89
C LEU A 89 -22.65 -38.43 -46.93
N LEU A 90 -23.37 -37.60 -47.68
CA LEU A 90 -24.27 -38.04 -48.76
C LEU A 90 -23.51 -38.78 -49.88
N TYR A 91 -22.30 -38.33 -50.22
CA TYR A 91 -21.46 -39.04 -51.18
C TYR A 91 -21.01 -40.42 -50.66
N LEU A 92 -20.62 -40.49 -49.38
CA LEU A 92 -20.08 -41.71 -48.79
C LEU A 92 -21.13 -42.77 -48.43
N ILE A 93 -22.39 -42.39 -48.23
CA ILE A 93 -23.45 -43.29 -47.75
C ILE A 93 -23.75 -44.47 -48.69
N ASP A 94 -23.50 -44.28 -49.99
CA ASP A 94 -23.75 -45.31 -51.00
C ASP A 94 -22.50 -46.15 -51.33
N VAL A 95 -21.31 -45.71 -50.89
CA VAL A 95 -20.02 -46.32 -51.26
C VAL A 95 -19.21 -46.85 -50.06
N HIS A 96 -19.61 -46.52 -48.82
CA HIS A 96 -18.90 -46.89 -47.60
C HIS A 96 -19.85 -47.39 -46.49
N ILE A 97 -19.37 -48.31 -45.65
CA ILE A 97 -20.11 -48.82 -44.48
C ILE A 97 -19.52 -48.17 -43.23
N PHE A 98 -20.27 -47.26 -42.62
CA PHE A 98 -19.84 -46.54 -41.43
C PHE A 98 -19.79 -47.42 -40.18
N SER A 99 -18.80 -47.15 -39.32
CA SER A 99 -18.79 -47.68 -37.96
C SER A 99 -19.88 -47.01 -37.10
N LYS A 100 -20.15 -47.59 -35.93
CA LYS A 100 -21.14 -47.01 -35.00
C LYS A 100 -20.66 -45.64 -34.48
N GLU A 101 -19.36 -45.52 -34.27
CA GLU A 101 -18.67 -44.32 -33.81
C GLU A 101 -18.78 -43.19 -34.85
N ASP A 102 -18.57 -43.50 -36.13
CA ASP A 102 -18.69 -42.51 -37.22
C ASP A 102 -20.14 -42.03 -37.40
N ILE A 103 -21.11 -42.94 -37.29
CA ILE A 103 -22.54 -42.57 -37.36
C ILE A 103 -22.89 -41.62 -36.20
N GLN A 104 -22.39 -41.89 -34.99
CA GLN A 104 -22.61 -41.02 -33.83
C GLN A 104 -21.95 -39.65 -34.01
N LEU A 105 -20.71 -39.61 -34.53
CA LEU A 105 -20.01 -38.38 -34.82
C LEU A 105 -20.78 -37.52 -35.84
N ASN A 106 -21.17 -38.12 -36.97
CA ASN A 106 -21.94 -37.43 -38.01
C ASN A 106 -23.29 -36.93 -37.48
N THR A 107 -23.99 -37.74 -36.69
CA THR A 107 -25.26 -37.36 -36.05
C THR A 107 -25.06 -36.15 -35.13
N ARG A 108 -24.00 -36.16 -34.33
CA ARG A 108 -23.66 -35.05 -33.43
C ARG A 108 -23.31 -33.79 -34.21
N THR A 109 -22.46 -33.89 -35.24
CA THR A 109 -22.06 -32.78 -36.12
C THR A 109 -23.28 -32.09 -36.72
N LEU A 110 -24.22 -32.85 -37.30
CA LEU A 110 -25.43 -32.30 -37.91
C LEU A 110 -26.43 -31.72 -36.89
N SER A 111 -26.41 -32.21 -35.65
CA SER A 111 -27.35 -31.77 -34.60
C SER A 111 -26.90 -30.50 -33.87
N TRP A 112 -25.64 -30.08 -34.03
CA TRP A 112 -25.09 -28.91 -33.31
C TRP A 112 -25.84 -27.61 -33.58
N MET A 113 -26.35 -27.40 -34.80
CA MET A 113 -27.10 -26.18 -35.15
C MET A 113 -28.40 -26.01 -34.38
N HIS A 114 -28.99 -27.12 -33.93
CA HIS A 114 -30.14 -27.09 -33.03
C HIS A 114 -29.67 -26.98 -31.57
N ASN A 115 -28.67 -27.78 -31.19
CA ASN A 115 -28.23 -27.91 -29.80
C ASN A 115 -27.48 -26.69 -29.26
N ILE A 116 -26.94 -25.82 -30.11
CA ILE A 116 -26.23 -24.60 -29.70
C ILE A 116 -27.18 -23.45 -29.34
N ARG A 117 -28.43 -23.46 -29.82
CA ARG A 117 -29.43 -22.42 -29.50
C ARG A 117 -29.72 -22.28 -28.01
N PRO A 118 -30.06 -23.37 -27.27
CA PRO A 118 -30.29 -23.26 -25.83
C PRO A 118 -29.04 -22.83 -25.05
N VAL A 119 -27.84 -23.11 -25.58
CA VAL A 119 -26.58 -22.63 -24.98
C VAL A 119 -26.47 -21.10 -25.07
N PHE A 120 -26.91 -20.51 -26.18
CA PHE A 120 -26.94 -19.05 -26.32
C PHE A 120 -27.99 -18.39 -25.43
N GLU A 121 -29.16 -19.00 -25.26
CA GLU A 121 -30.19 -18.53 -24.33
C GLU A 121 -29.67 -18.57 -22.89
N GLN A 122 -29.07 -19.69 -22.47
CA GLN A 122 -28.43 -19.82 -21.16
C GLN A 122 -27.30 -18.81 -20.95
N ASN A 123 -26.45 -18.57 -21.95
CA ASN A 123 -25.41 -17.55 -21.85
C ASN A 123 -26.01 -16.15 -21.67
N THR A 124 -27.10 -15.83 -22.38
CA THR A 124 -27.79 -14.54 -22.19
C THR A 124 -28.31 -14.40 -20.76
N GLU A 125 -28.95 -15.42 -20.21
CA GLU A 125 -29.41 -15.45 -18.82
C GLU A 125 -28.24 -15.29 -17.82
N ILE A 126 -27.14 -16.03 -18.02
CA ILE A 126 -25.92 -15.91 -17.19
C ILE A 126 -25.35 -14.49 -17.22
N VAL A 127 -25.28 -13.88 -18.41
CA VAL A 127 -24.74 -12.52 -18.56
C VAL A 127 -25.66 -11.49 -17.91
N GLU A 128 -26.98 -11.62 -18.07
CA GLU A 128 -27.96 -10.73 -17.42
C GLU A 128 -27.91 -10.85 -15.89
N ASP A 129 -27.85 -12.07 -15.36
CA ASP A 129 -27.72 -12.33 -13.92
C ASP A 129 -26.40 -11.78 -13.35
N CYS A 130 -25.28 -11.98 -14.06
CA CYS A 130 -23.98 -11.45 -13.66
C CYS A 130 -23.98 -9.92 -13.70
N LYS A 131 -24.55 -9.33 -14.76
CA LYS A 131 -24.67 -7.87 -14.89
C LYS A 131 -25.46 -7.26 -13.73
N ALA A 132 -26.62 -7.83 -13.40
CA ALA A 132 -27.43 -7.37 -12.28
C ALA A 132 -26.66 -7.45 -10.95
N LYS A 133 -25.93 -8.54 -10.70
CA LYS A 133 -25.10 -8.70 -9.49
C LYS A 133 -23.97 -7.67 -9.41
N PHE A 134 -23.33 -7.36 -10.52
CA PHE A 134 -22.26 -6.36 -10.56
C PHE A 134 -22.80 -4.94 -10.38
N GLU A 135 -23.93 -4.61 -11.00
CA GLU A 135 -24.61 -3.32 -10.78
C GLU A 135 -25.07 -3.15 -9.32
N ASP A 136 -25.63 -4.19 -8.71
CA ASP A 136 -26.00 -4.21 -7.28
C ASP A 136 -24.78 -3.98 -6.37
N GLU A 137 -23.65 -4.64 -6.65
CA GLU A 137 -22.42 -4.47 -5.87
C GLU A 137 -21.83 -3.06 -6.04
N LEU A 138 -21.86 -2.51 -7.25
CA LEU A 138 -21.45 -1.14 -7.52
C LEU A 138 -22.28 -0.14 -6.70
N GLN A 139 -23.61 -0.28 -6.73
CA GLN A 139 -24.50 0.57 -5.96
C GLN A 139 -24.25 0.46 -4.44
N ARG A 140 -24.10 -0.76 -3.93
CA ARG A 140 -23.81 -0.99 -2.50
C ARG A 140 -22.51 -0.33 -2.06
N ARG A 141 -21.46 -0.38 -2.89
CA ARG A 141 -20.18 0.26 -2.58
C ARG A 141 -20.27 1.77 -2.64
N SER A 142 -20.98 2.34 -3.61
CA SER A 142 -21.22 3.79 -3.67
C SER A 142 -22.00 4.29 -2.45
N GLU A 143 -23.04 3.56 -2.02
CA GLU A 143 -23.76 3.87 -0.78
C GLU A 143 -22.88 3.73 0.47
N TRP A 144 -22.02 2.71 0.50
CA TRP A 144 -21.04 2.53 1.58
C TRP A 144 -20.04 3.68 1.64
N ILE A 145 -19.50 4.12 0.50
CA ILE A 145 -18.58 5.27 0.41
C ILE A 145 -19.23 6.50 1.02
N ALA A 146 -20.45 6.86 0.59
CA ALA A 146 -21.16 8.03 1.10
C ALA A 146 -21.35 8.00 2.63
N ARG A 147 -21.70 6.83 3.18
CA ARG A 147 -21.88 6.65 4.64
C ARG A 147 -20.56 6.74 5.38
N GLU A 148 -19.49 6.15 4.85
CA GLU A 148 -18.19 6.13 5.52
C GLU A 148 -17.49 7.49 5.43
N VAL A 149 -17.62 8.24 4.32
CA VAL A 149 -17.20 9.65 4.21
C VAL A 149 -17.83 10.47 5.34
N HIS A 150 -19.15 10.39 5.50
CA HIS A 150 -19.85 11.15 6.54
C HIS A 150 -19.36 10.80 7.95
N LYS A 151 -19.16 9.51 8.25
CA LYS A 151 -18.59 9.08 9.55
C LYS A 151 -17.17 9.57 9.76
N LEU A 152 -16.32 9.48 8.74
CA LEU A 152 -14.93 9.92 8.84
C LEU A 152 -14.86 11.43 9.04
N THR A 153 -15.68 12.23 8.36
CA THR A 153 -15.78 13.67 8.58
C THR A 153 -16.11 14.00 10.04
N GLY A 154 -17.09 13.32 10.65
CA GLY A 154 -17.41 13.49 12.07
C GLY A 154 -16.23 13.12 12.99
N ARG A 155 -15.58 11.99 12.74
CA ARG A 155 -14.39 11.58 13.51
C ARG A 155 -13.22 12.55 13.38
N VAL A 156 -13.05 13.20 12.22
CA VAL A 156 -12.02 14.23 12.01
C VAL A 156 -12.35 15.50 12.79
N GLN A 157 -13.63 15.86 12.92
CA GLN A 157 -14.06 16.98 13.78
C GLN A 157 -13.79 16.69 15.26
N GLU A 158 -13.99 15.44 15.71
CA GLU A 158 -13.66 15.03 17.09
C GLU A 158 -12.17 15.23 17.42
N LEU A 159 -11.26 15.05 16.45
CA LEU A 159 -9.82 15.28 16.65
C LEU A 159 -9.48 16.73 17.05
N GLU A 160 -10.32 17.70 16.69
CA GLU A 160 -10.13 19.11 17.09
C GLU A 160 -10.33 19.34 18.58
N GLU A 161 -11.04 18.44 19.27
CA GLU A 161 -11.36 18.56 20.69
C GLU A 161 -10.30 17.89 21.59
N LEU A 162 -9.43 17.07 21.00
CA LEU A 162 -8.39 16.33 21.70
C LEU A 162 -7.23 17.25 22.10
N GLY A 163 -7.06 17.45 23.41
CA GLY A 163 -6.16 18.47 23.95
C GLY A 163 -5.33 18.08 25.16
N GLU A 164 -5.32 16.79 25.52
CA GLU A 164 -4.64 16.28 26.72
C GLU A 164 -3.30 15.63 26.35
N LEU A 165 -2.22 16.06 27.00
CA LEU A 165 -0.88 15.53 26.72
C LEU A 165 -0.65 14.08 27.22
N GLU A 166 -1.41 13.66 28.22
CA GLU A 166 -1.31 12.32 28.81
C GLU A 166 -1.88 11.24 27.86
N SER A 167 -2.88 11.62 27.07
CA SER A 167 -3.65 10.74 26.20
C SER A 167 -3.11 10.69 24.75
N ILE A 168 -1.98 11.35 24.46
CA ILE A 168 -1.37 11.44 23.11
C ILE A 168 -1.15 10.07 22.46
N HIS A 169 -0.80 9.05 23.25
CA HIS A 169 -0.63 7.70 22.72
C HIS A 169 -1.93 7.15 22.13
N GLN A 170 -3.06 7.35 22.81
CA GLN A 170 -4.38 6.92 22.35
C GLN A 170 -4.79 7.72 21.10
N TYR A 171 -4.61 9.04 21.13
CA TYR A 171 -4.91 9.90 19.97
C TYR A 171 -4.10 9.52 18.73
N SER A 172 -2.82 9.15 18.89
CA SER A 172 -2.00 8.64 17.78
C SER A 172 -2.53 7.33 17.21
N GLN A 173 -3.10 6.44 18.03
CA GLN A 173 -3.74 5.21 17.55
C GLN A 173 -5.05 5.50 16.81
N GLU A 174 -5.86 6.42 17.32
CA GLU A 174 -7.11 6.84 16.69
C GLU A 174 -6.86 7.46 15.32
N VAL A 175 -5.87 8.36 15.19
CA VAL A 175 -5.52 8.97 13.90
C VAL A 175 -5.04 7.90 12.92
N ARG A 176 -4.20 6.95 13.33
CA ARG A 176 -3.79 5.83 12.44
C ARG A 176 -4.98 4.98 12.00
N ALA A 177 -5.95 4.74 12.89
CA ALA A 177 -7.16 4.02 12.54
C ALA A 177 -8.02 4.80 11.54
N ILE A 178 -8.08 6.13 11.65
CA ILE A 178 -8.75 7.01 10.69
C ILE A 178 -8.01 6.97 9.33
N GLU A 179 -6.69 7.12 9.31
CA GLU A 179 -5.87 7.04 8.08
C GLU A 179 -6.00 5.69 7.38
N GLY A 180 -6.04 4.59 8.14
CA GLY A 180 -6.24 3.25 7.59
C GLY A 180 -7.62 3.08 6.93
N LYS A 181 -8.68 3.61 7.56
CA LYS A 181 -10.03 3.61 6.98
C LYS A 181 -10.14 4.52 5.76
N LEU A 182 -9.51 5.69 5.81
CA LEU A 182 -9.47 6.61 4.67
C LEU A 182 -8.78 5.96 3.47
N LYS A 183 -7.69 5.22 3.68
CA LYS A 183 -7.05 4.47 2.60
C LYS A 183 -7.97 3.40 1.99
N GLN A 184 -8.66 2.62 2.83
CA GLN A 184 -9.63 1.63 2.33
C GLN A 184 -10.75 2.29 1.51
N LEU A 185 -11.18 3.47 1.92
CA LEU A 185 -12.19 4.26 1.23
C LEU A 185 -11.68 4.75 -0.13
N GLU A 186 -10.48 5.33 -0.19
CA GLU A 186 -9.83 5.76 -1.44
C GLU A 186 -9.64 4.58 -2.41
N ASP A 187 -9.15 3.43 -1.92
CA ASP A 187 -9.00 2.21 -2.73
C ASP A 187 -10.35 1.75 -3.32
N THR A 188 -11.43 1.86 -2.53
CA THR A 188 -12.79 1.51 -2.98
C THR A 188 -13.31 2.50 -4.01
N VAL A 189 -13.03 3.79 -3.86
CA VAL A 189 -13.39 4.83 -4.85
C VAL A 189 -12.70 4.58 -6.18
N CYS A 190 -11.40 4.24 -6.19
CA CYS A 190 -10.68 3.89 -7.41
C CYS A 190 -11.35 2.70 -8.12
N TRP A 191 -11.67 1.64 -7.37
CA TRP A 191 -12.38 0.49 -7.91
C TRP A 191 -13.75 0.86 -8.50
N VAL A 192 -14.55 1.70 -7.81
CA VAL A 192 -15.86 2.15 -8.30
C VAL A 192 -15.71 2.93 -9.61
N ASN A 193 -14.74 3.83 -9.70
CA ASN A 193 -14.50 4.64 -10.91
C ASN A 193 -14.04 3.79 -12.11
N GLU A 194 -13.25 2.74 -11.85
CA GLU A 194 -12.85 1.76 -12.87
C GLU A 194 -14.07 0.97 -13.38
N GLU A 195 -14.92 0.50 -12.47
CA GLU A 195 -16.13 -0.25 -12.82
C GLU A 195 -17.16 0.62 -13.55
N GLU A 196 -17.40 1.85 -13.10
CA GLU A 196 -18.25 2.82 -13.79
C GLU A 196 -17.75 3.09 -15.22
N ALA A 197 -16.43 3.17 -15.42
CA ALA A 197 -15.84 3.31 -16.75
C ALA A 197 -16.10 2.08 -17.64
N LEU A 198 -16.01 0.86 -17.09
CA LEU A 198 -16.34 -0.37 -17.81
C LEU A 198 -17.82 -0.44 -18.21
N PHE A 199 -18.72 -0.02 -17.33
CA PHE A 199 -20.16 0.09 -17.61
C PHE A 199 -20.52 1.29 -18.50
N LYS A 200 -19.57 2.19 -18.78
CA LYS A 200 -19.78 3.46 -19.49
C LYS A 200 -20.76 4.39 -18.77
N PHE A 201 -20.81 4.31 -17.45
CA PHE A 201 -21.51 5.26 -16.59
C PHE A 201 -20.68 6.54 -16.41
N PRO A 202 -21.32 7.68 -16.12
CA PRO A 202 -20.60 8.88 -15.72
C PRO A 202 -19.84 8.62 -14.41
N GLN A 203 -18.55 8.93 -14.38
CA GLN A 203 -17.73 8.70 -13.19
C GLN A 203 -18.19 9.57 -12.01
N SER A 204 -18.38 8.93 -10.87
CA SER A 204 -18.74 9.57 -9.61
C SER A 204 -17.62 10.47 -9.12
N THR A 205 -17.97 11.65 -8.61
CA THR A 205 -17.02 12.61 -8.05
C THR A 205 -17.28 12.81 -6.57
N TYR A 206 -16.23 12.68 -5.76
CA TYR A 206 -16.31 12.73 -4.29
C TYR A 206 -15.57 13.97 -3.77
N HIS A 207 -16.23 15.13 -3.84
CA HIS A 207 -15.63 16.44 -3.52
C HIS A 207 -14.93 16.50 -2.14
N ASP A 208 -15.45 15.80 -1.13
CA ASP A 208 -14.88 15.81 0.22
C ASP A 208 -13.58 15.02 0.35
N LEU A 209 -13.36 14.04 -0.54
CA LEU A 209 -12.13 13.25 -0.61
C LEU A 209 -11.08 13.92 -1.51
N GLY A 210 -11.51 14.75 -2.47
CA GLY A 210 -10.66 15.35 -3.49
C GLY A 210 -10.94 14.72 -4.87
N ASP A 211 -10.23 15.17 -5.91
CA ASP A 211 -10.31 14.50 -7.21
C ASP A 211 -9.55 13.15 -7.18
N ALA A 212 -9.82 12.30 -8.17
CA ALA A 212 -9.24 10.96 -8.26
C ALA A 212 -7.70 10.99 -8.24
N HIS A 213 -7.11 11.97 -8.91
CA HIS A 213 -5.66 12.15 -8.94
C HIS A 213 -5.10 12.51 -7.54
N SER A 214 -5.78 13.39 -6.81
CA SER A 214 -5.41 13.78 -5.44
C SER A 214 -5.53 12.61 -4.48
N MET A 215 -6.53 11.73 -4.65
CA MET A 215 -6.65 10.52 -3.83
C MET A 215 -5.50 9.54 -4.09
N GLU A 216 -5.17 9.26 -5.36
CA GLU A 216 -4.05 8.39 -5.73
C GLU A 216 -2.68 8.95 -5.28
N ALA A 217 -2.50 10.27 -5.38
CA ALA A 217 -1.29 10.96 -4.94
C ALA A 217 -1.16 11.03 -3.40
N GLY A 218 -2.23 10.74 -2.66
CA GLY A 218 -2.25 10.92 -1.20
C GLY A 218 -2.36 12.38 -0.76
N ASP A 219 -2.95 13.23 -1.60
CA ASP A 219 -3.16 14.67 -1.38
C ASP A 219 -4.65 15.05 -1.30
N GLY A 220 -5.55 14.07 -1.14
CA GLY A 220 -6.99 14.30 -1.01
C GLY A 220 -7.37 15.28 0.12
N LYS A 221 -8.47 16.02 -0.06
CA LYS A 221 -8.89 17.09 0.88
C LYS A 221 -9.08 16.57 2.31
N MET A 222 -9.72 15.40 2.48
CA MET A 222 -9.86 14.76 3.79
C MET A 222 -8.51 14.36 4.39
N ARG A 223 -7.58 13.88 3.57
CA ARG A 223 -6.22 13.53 3.97
C ARG A 223 -5.42 14.73 4.45
N GLN A 224 -5.50 15.84 3.71
CA GLN A 224 -4.92 17.13 4.12
C GLN A 224 -5.51 17.63 5.44
N ASN A 225 -6.78 17.31 5.74
CA ASN A 225 -7.39 17.65 7.01
C ASN A 225 -6.88 16.79 8.19
N ILE A 226 -6.55 15.52 7.96
CA ILE A 226 -6.09 14.57 8.98
C ILE A 226 -4.58 14.68 9.25
N SER A 227 -3.78 14.87 8.19
CA SER A 227 -2.32 14.88 8.23
C SER A 227 -1.70 15.78 9.34
N PRO A 228 -2.21 17.00 9.60
CA PRO A 228 -1.70 17.83 10.69
C PRO A 228 -1.82 17.18 12.08
N TYR A 229 -2.90 16.44 12.36
CA TYR A 229 -3.08 15.74 13.63
C TYR A 229 -2.14 14.53 13.75
N ALA A 230 -1.95 13.79 12.65
CA ALA A 230 -1.00 12.68 12.59
C ALA A 230 0.43 13.16 12.90
N ARG A 231 0.84 14.26 12.27
CA ARG A 231 2.12 14.93 12.54
C ARG A 231 2.20 15.41 13.99
N LEU A 232 1.19 16.11 14.49
CA LEU A 232 1.18 16.62 15.87
C LEU A 232 1.37 15.51 16.90
N PHE A 233 0.47 14.53 16.92
CA PHE A 233 0.54 13.46 17.92
C PHE A 233 1.77 12.56 17.72
N GLY A 234 2.17 12.34 16.47
CA GLY A 234 3.39 11.62 16.13
C GLY A 234 4.64 12.29 16.70
N THR A 235 4.82 13.59 16.46
CA THR A 235 5.96 14.36 16.92
C THR A 235 6.00 14.47 18.44
N VAL A 236 4.85 14.72 19.09
CA VAL A 236 4.78 14.74 20.58
C VAL A 236 5.17 13.38 21.17
N LEU A 237 4.71 12.27 20.58
CA LEU A 237 5.08 10.93 21.05
C LEU A 237 6.58 10.64 20.88
N GLN A 238 7.17 11.07 19.76
CA GLN A 238 8.61 10.97 19.52
C GLN A 238 9.40 11.80 20.53
N TRP A 239 8.97 13.04 20.79
CA TRP A 239 9.54 13.91 21.82
C TRP A 239 9.50 13.26 23.21
N GLN A 240 8.34 12.79 23.67
CA GLN A 240 8.19 12.15 24.98
C GLN A 240 9.12 10.94 25.14
N LYS A 241 9.27 10.12 24.09
CA LYS A 241 10.20 8.98 24.08
C LYS A 241 11.66 9.43 24.13
N ALA A 242 12.03 10.44 23.33
CA ALA A 242 13.39 10.98 23.28
C ALA A 242 13.77 11.62 24.63
N GLN A 243 12.91 12.48 25.17
CA GLN A 243 13.09 13.12 26.47
C GLN A 243 13.26 12.08 27.58
N LYS A 244 12.40 11.04 27.62
CA LYS A 244 12.53 9.95 28.60
C LYS A 244 13.86 9.21 28.45
N LYS A 245 14.26 8.89 27.21
CA LYS A 245 15.54 8.23 26.92
C LYS A 245 16.73 9.07 27.38
N TRP A 246 16.73 10.38 27.13
CA TRP A 246 17.83 11.25 27.55
C TRP A 246 17.86 11.49 29.06
N THR A 247 16.68 11.52 29.70
CA THR A 247 16.55 11.78 31.13
C THR A 247 16.90 10.56 31.99
N ASP A 248 16.47 9.37 31.57
CA ASP A 248 16.55 8.12 32.34
C ASP A 248 17.54 7.09 31.76
N GLY A 249 18.04 7.32 30.55
CA GLY A 249 19.05 6.45 29.92
C GLY A 249 20.46 6.64 30.49
N SER A 250 21.41 5.96 29.86
CA SER A 250 22.84 6.02 30.21
C SER A 250 23.38 7.44 30.07
N PHE A 251 23.77 8.07 31.17
CA PHE A 251 24.28 9.44 31.18
C PHE A 251 25.58 9.59 30.38
N LEU A 252 26.44 8.57 30.42
CA LEU A 252 27.75 8.59 29.77
C LEU A 252 27.66 8.55 28.23
N GLU A 253 26.54 8.06 27.69
CA GLU A 253 26.31 7.94 26.24
C GLU A 253 25.61 9.17 25.65
N LEU A 254 25.27 10.16 26.47
CA LEU A 254 24.59 11.37 26.01
C LEU A 254 25.54 12.25 25.20
N ASN A 255 25.07 12.71 24.05
CA ASN A 255 25.79 13.66 23.21
C ASN A 255 25.03 14.99 23.20
N ALA A 256 25.60 16.04 23.78
CA ALA A 256 24.93 17.33 23.93
C ALA A 256 24.59 17.98 22.59
N GLN A 257 25.47 17.88 21.58
CA GLN A 257 25.23 18.48 20.26
C GLN A 257 24.06 17.79 19.56
N SER A 258 24.09 16.45 19.49
CA SER A 258 23.02 15.67 18.85
C SER A 258 21.68 15.86 19.55
N ILE A 259 21.67 16.00 20.88
CA ILE A 259 20.46 16.30 21.65
C ILE A 259 19.96 17.72 21.33
N ASP A 260 20.83 18.73 21.27
CA ASP A 260 20.44 20.11 20.92
C ASP A 260 19.83 20.17 19.53
N ASP A 261 20.51 19.58 18.54
CA ASP A 261 20.03 19.51 17.15
C ASP A 261 18.62 18.88 17.08
N LYS A 262 18.42 17.76 17.79
CA LYS A 262 17.11 17.08 17.84
C LYS A 262 16.06 17.89 18.59
N THR A 263 16.41 18.57 19.68
CA THR A 263 15.47 19.45 20.39
C THR A 263 15.04 20.63 19.53
N GLN A 264 15.96 21.17 18.72
CA GLN A 264 15.67 22.24 17.78
C GLN A 264 14.77 21.76 16.63
N GLU A 265 14.99 20.54 16.12
CA GLU A 265 14.12 19.90 15.13
C GLU A 265 12.69 19.73 15.66
N PHE A 266 12.53 19.20 16.88
CA PHE A 266 11.21 19.08 17.52
C PHE A 266 10.54 20.44 17.75
N GLN A 267 11.30 21.46 18.16
CA GLN A 267 10.78 22.81 18.35
C GLN A 267 10.31 23.43 17.03
N GLY A 268 11.11 23.30 15.97
CA GLY A 268 10.77 23.79 14.63
C GLY A 268 9.48 23.15 14.10
N GLU A 269 9.34 21.83 14.22
CA GLU A 269 8.13 21.11 13.83
C GLU A 269 6.90 21.57 14.63
N MET A 270 7.04 21.79 15.95
CA MET A 270 5.95 22.33 16.79
C MET A 270 5.54 23.75 16.37
N ASP A 271 6.50 24.62 16.06
CA ASP A 271 6.25 25.99 15.60
C ASP A 271 5.56 26.01 14.23
N ASP A 272 5.95 25.12 13.31
CA ASP A 272 5.32 24.99 12.01
C ASP A 272 3.90 24.40 12.09
N LEU A 273 3.69 23.39 12.94
CA LEU A 273 2.35 22.88 13.25
C LEU A 273 1.48 23.97 13.89
N GLN A 274 2.04 24.80 14.79
CA GLN A 274 1.32 25.90 15.40
C GLN A 274 0.86 26.92 14.35
N LYS A 275 1.71 27.27 13.38
CA LYS A 275 1.34 28.16 12.26
C LYS A 275 0.25 27.52 11.39
N LEU A 276 0.39 26.24 11.08
CA LEU A 276 -0.58 25.49 10.26
C LEU A 276 -1.96 25.49 10.91
N PHE A 277 -2.06 25.10 12.18
CA PHE A 277 -3.33 25.09 12.90
C PHE A 277 -3.92 26.50 13.06
N LYS A 278 -3.10 27.53 13.32
CA LYS A 278 -3.58 28.93 13.32
C LYS A 278 -4.17 29.33 11.97
N SER A 279 -3.52 28.99 10.86
CA SER A 279 -4.04 29.25 9.52
C SER A 279 -5.36 28.53 9.28
N LYS A 280 -5.43 27.24 9.65
CA LYS A 280 -6.62 26.41 9.51
C LYS A 280 -7.81 26.97 10.28
N PHE A 281 -7.63 27.32 11.56
CA PHE A 281 -8.70 27.89 12.39
C PHE A 281 -9.12 29.29 11.91
N LYS A 282 -8.20 30.12 11.40
CA LYS A 282 -8.54 31.40 10.76
C LYS A 282 -9.39 31.20 9.51
N GLN A 283 -9.08 30.22 8.68
CA GLN A 283 -9.86 29.90 7.49
C GLN A 283 -11.26 29.39 7.85
N GLN A 284 -11.37 28.45 8.81
CA GLN A 284 -12.67 27.97 9.30
C GLN A 284 -13.55 29.10 9.87
N ALA A 285 -12.94 30.07 10.55
CA ALA A 285 -13.64 31.26 11.05
C ALA A 285 -14.19 32.15 9.91
N LEU A 286 -13.46 32.29 8.81
CA LEU A 286 -13.92 33.03 7.62
C LEU A 286 -15.06 32.30 6.90
N ASP A 287 -15.02 30.96 6.89
CA ASP A 287 -16.03 30.10 6.28
C ASP A 287 -17.34 30.02 7.09
N GLY A 288 -17.44 30.77 8.20
CA GLY A 288 -18.65 30.90 9.01
C GLY A 288 -18.71 29.97 10.22
N ASP A 289 -17.64 29.23 10.53
CA ASP A 289 -17.57 28.44 11.76
C ASP A 289 -17.43 29.34 13.00
N SER A 290 -18.52 29.43 13.77
CA SER A 290 -18.58 30.30 14.95
C SER A 290 -17.69 29.84 16.11
N LYS A 291 -17.13 28.61 16.09
CA LYS A 291 -16.36 28.07 17.22
C LYS A 291 -15.04 28.82 17.46
N TYR A 292 -14.31 29.13 16.38
CA TYR A 292 -12.98 29.74 16.48
C TYR A 292 -12.93 31.21 16.06
N GLY A 293 -13.96 31.73 15.37
CA GLY A 293 -13.99 33.11 14.89
C GLY A 293 -14.00 34.19 15.98
N LYS A 294 -14.28 33.82 17.23
CA LYS A 294 -14.23 34.72 18.40
C LYS A 294 -13.06 34.46 19.36
N MET A 295 -12.25 33.41 19.11
CA MET A 295 -11.14 33.06 20.00
C MET A 295 -9.87 33.85 19.67
N ASN A 296 -9.17 34.31 20.72
CA ASN A 296 -7.83 34.86 20.55
C ASN A 296 -6.80 33.74 20.40
N LEU A 297 -6.40 33.46 19.16
CA LEU A 297 -5.40 32.41 18.83
C LEU A 297 -3.96 32.79 19.24
N GLU A 298 -3.76 33.98 19.80
CA GLU A 298 -2.46 34.50 20.25
C GLU A 298 -2.42 34.74 21.76
N ASP A 299 -3.35 34.14 22.51
CA ASP A 299 -3.34 34.22 23.97
C ASP A 299 -2.01 33.67 24.53
N SER A 300 -1.46 34.40 25.51
CA SER A 300 -0.22 34.01 26.20
C SER A 300 -0.43 32.80 27.10
N ASN A 301 -1.66 32.51 27.53
CA ASN A 301 -1.99 31.33 28.31
C ASN A 301 -2.35 30.14 27.39
N PRO A 302 -1.57 29.04 27.41
CA PRO A 302 -1.84 27.85 26.61
C PRO A 302 -3.23 27.24 26.82
N MET A 303 -3.84 27.43 28.00
CA MET A 303 -5.15 26.85 28.32
C MET A 303 -6.31 27.53 27.58
N ASN A 304 -6.12 28.77 27.14
CA ASN A 304 -7.11 29.53 26.37
C ASN A 304 -7.03 29.24 24.86
N LEU A 305 -6.03 28.47 24.43
CA LEU A 305 -5.84 28.09 23.03
C LEU A 305 -6.70 26.86 22.68
N PRO A 306 -7.08 26.71 21.39
CA PRO A 306 -7.69 25.48 20.89
C PRO A 306 -6.84 24.24 21.21
N PRO A 307 -7.47 23.06 21.39
CA PRO A 307 -6.78 21.85 21.85
C PRO A 307 -5.48 21.49 21.09
N PRO A 308 -5.42 21.53 19.74
CA PRO A 308 -4.17 21.24 19.02
C PRO A 308 -3.08 22.30 19.26
N LEU A 309 -3.47 23.58 19.31
CA LEU A 309 -2.55 24.70 19.59
C LEU A 309 -2.03 24.66 21.02
N ARG A 310 -2.89 24.26 21.97
CA ARG A 310 -2.51 24.03 23.36
C ARG A 310 -1.45 22.92 23.48
N ILE A 311 -1.64 21.80 22.77
CA ILE A 311 -0.65 20.72 22.72
C ILE A 311 0.69 21.22 22.17
N CYS A 312 0.70 21.99 21.06
CA CYS A 312 1.92 22.60 20.53
C CYS A 312 2.60 23.49 21.58
N ALA A 313 1.84 24.40 22.21
CA ALA A 313 2.37 25.35 23.19
C ALA A 313 2.97 24.65 24.42
N LEU A 314 2.26 23.69 25.01
CA LEU A 314 2.72 22.94 26.17
C LEU A 314 3.96 22.09 25.83
N THR A 315 3.99 21.45 24.65
CA THR A 315 5.16 20.70 24.19
C THR A 315 6.36 21.61 23.99
N ASN A 316 6.18 22.79 23.37
CA ASN A 316 7.23 23.79 23.23
C ASN A 316 7.76 24.27 24.59
N MET A 317 6.91 24.42 25.60
CA MET A 317 7.35 24.73 26.96
C MET A 317 8.21 23.60 27.55
N GLN A 318 7.81 22.33 27.37
CA GLN A 318 8.60 21.18 27.80
C GLN A 318 9.97 21.11 27.09
N ILE A 319 10.01 21.37 25.78
CA ILE A 319 11.25 21.39 25.00
C ILE A 319 12.18 22.50 25.51
N LYS A 320 11.66 23.72 25.69
CA LYS A 320 12.43 24.86 26.22
C LYS A 320 12.98 24.58 27.61
N GLU A 321 12.20 23.97 28.48
CA GLU A 321 12.64 23.61 29.83
C GLU A 321 13.74 22.54 29.78
N PHE A 322 13.57 21.51 28.95
CA PHE A 322 14.60 20.48 28.78
C PHE A 322 15.90 21.05 28.20
N ARG A 323 15.81 22.00 27.26
CA ARG A 323 16.96 22.64 26.61
C ARG A 323 17.88 23.36 27.60
N LYS A 324 17.36 23.85 28.74
CA LYS A 324 18.16 24.44 29.83
C LYS A 324 19.18 23.46 30.41
N ASN A 325 18.95 22.15 30.27
CA ASN A 325 19.85 21.11 30.77
C ASN A 325 21.01 20.81 29.79
N ILE A 326 20.96 21.28 28.55
CA ILE A 326 21.97 20.96 27.52
C ILE A 326 23.37 21.46 27.90
N PRO A 327 23.57 22.68 28.43
CA PRO A 327 24.88 23.12 28.90
C PRO A 327 25.49 22.17 29.93
N LEU A 328 24.68 21.63 30.85
CA LEU A 328 25.10 20.65 31.84
C LEU A 328 25.55 19.33 31.18
N ILE A 329 24.77 18.83 30.23
CA ILE A 329 25.12 17.62 29.46
C ILE A 329 26.42 17.87 28.68
N ARG A 330 26.58 19.03 28.04
CA ARG A 330 27.80 19.40 27.30
C ARG A 330 29.02 19.41 28.20
N CYS A 331 28.87 19.96 29.40
CA CYS A 331 29.95 20.03 30.37
C CYS A 331 30.35 18.64 30.87
N LEU A 332 29.41 17.80 31.27
CA LEU A 332 29.69 16.55 31.99
C LEU A 332 29.80 15.30 31.09
N CYS A 333 29.13 15.28 29.94
CA CYS A 333 29.16 14.17 28.98
C CYS A 333 30.19 14.42 27.87
N ASN A 334 31.31 15.06 28.22
CA ASN A 334 32.41 15.32 27.30
C ASN A 334 33.37 14.11 27.26
N PRO A 335 33.62 13.49 26.08
CA PRO A 335 34.48 12.30 25.95
C PRO A 335 35.95 12.55 26.34
N GLY A 336 36.38 13.81 26.39
CA GLY A 336 37.71 14.22 26.85
C GLY A 336 37.89 14.17 28.36
N ILE A 337 36.83 14.00 29.14
CA ILE A 337 36.94 13.95 30.59
C ILE A 337 37.61 12.64 31.03
N ARG A 338 38.55 12.76 31.97
CA ARG A 338 39.36 11.67 32.52
C ARG A 338 39.26 11.73 34.04
N LYS A 339 39.74 10.69 34.72
CA LYS A 339 39.73 10.59 36.19
C LYS A 339 40.27 11.86 36.88
N ARG A 340 41.32 12.49 36.33
CA ARG A 340 41.88 13.76 36.85
C ARG A 340 40.88 14.93 36.85
N HIS A 341 40.09 15.05 35.78
CA HIS A 341 39.10 16.11 35.61
C HIS A 341 37.92 15.88 36.57
N TRP A 342 37.48 14.63 36.75
CA TRP A 342 36.44 14.29 37.72
C TRP A 342 36.85 14.64 39.15
N LEU A 343 38.10 14.37 39.55
CA LEU A 343 38.60 14.77 40.87
C LEU A 343 38.57 16.29 41.07
N GLN A 344 39.02 17.07 40.08
CA GLN A 344 38.97 18.53 40.14
C GLN A 344 37.54 19.07 40.25
N MET A 345 36.60 18.48 39.50
CA MET A 345 35.19 18.86 39.59
C MET A 345 34.59 18.49 40.95
N SER A 346 34.90 17.30 41.47
CA SER A 346 34.47 16.84 42.80
C SER A 346 35.04 17.70 43.94
N ASP A 347 36.28 18.18 43.83
CA ASP A 347 36.90 19.09 44.80
C ASP A 347 36.20 20.46 44.84
N ILE A 348 35.75 20.97 43.68
CA ILE A 348 35.02 22.25 43.60
C ILE A 348 33.63 22.14 44.22
N ILE A 349 32.97 21.01 44.02
CA ILE A 349 31.59 20.76 44.44
C ILE A 349 31.53 20.28 45.90
N GLY A 350 32.59 19.63 46.39
CA GLY A 350 32.70 19.13 47.77
C GLY A 350 32.21 17.68 47.97
N PHE A 351 31.85 16.98 46.89
CA PHE A 351 31.50 15.55 46.92
C PHE A 351 31.80 14.90 45.56
N ASP A 352 31.86 13.56 45.53
CA ASP A 352 32.17 12.83 44.29
C ASP A 352 31.02 12.87 43.29
N ILE A 353 31.25 13.49 42.14
CA ILE A 353 30.29 13.58 41.04
C ILE A 353 30.57 12.59 39.90
N THR A 354 31.55 11.70 40.06
CA THR A 354 31.97 10.79 38.99
C THR A 354 30.80 9.92 38.53
N PRO A 355 30.35 10.02 37.26
CA PRO A 355 29.24 9.22 36.77
C PRO A 355 29.62 7.73 36.72
N ASN A 356 28.68 6.88 37.10
CA ASN A 356 28.79 5.43 37.02
C ASN A 356 27.76 4.86 36.02
N THR A 357 27.77 3.54 35.82
CA THR A 357 26.86 2.84 34.88
C THR A 357 25.38 2.99 35.22
N GLY A 358 25.03 3.38 36.45
CA GLY A 358 23.66 3.69 36.87
C GLY A 358 23.35 5.18 36.95
N SER A 359 24.26 6.06 36.53
CA SER A 359 24.01 7.51 36.47
C SER A 359 23.08 7.85 35.32
N SER A 360 22.07 8.66 35.62
CA SER A 360 21.13 9.21 34.64
C SER A 360 21.08 10.73 34.79
N LEU A 361 20.69 11.45 33.73
CA LEU A 361 20.54 12.90 33.77
C LEU A 361 19.61 13.33 34.91
N ARG A 362 18.53 12.58 35.16
CA ARG A 362 17.62 12.85 36.29
C ARG A 362 18.32 12.86 37.64
N LYS A 363 19.30 11.98 37.87
CA LYS A 363 20.07 11.95 39.12
C LYS A 363 21.01 13.16 39.21
N VAL A 364 21.69 13.49 38.11
CA VAL A 364 22.64 14.61 38.04
C VAL A 364 21.93 15.95 38.25
N LEU A 365 20.74 16.13 37.68
CA LEU A 365 19.95 17.35 37.88
C LEU A 365 19.55 17.59 39.34
N ARG A 366 19.41 16.53 40.16
CA ARG A 366 19.10 16.68 41.60
C ARG A 366 20.26 17.27 42.40
N TRP A 367 21.47 17.24 41.86
CA TRP A 367 22.64 17.83 42.51
C TRP A 367 22.65 19.36 42.38
N ASN A 368 21.80 19.95 41.53
CA ASN A 368 21.64 21.40 41.38
C ASN A 368 22.99 22.10 41.17
N LEU A 369 23.71 21.70 40.12
CA LEU A 369 25.08 22.13 39.85
C LEU A 369 25.18 23.54 39.24
N ASP A 370 24.03 24.20 38.99
CA ASP A 370 23.94 25.54 38.41
C ASP A 370 24.90 26.57 39.01
N PRO A 371 25.09 26.66 40.35
CA PRO A 371 26.01 27.63 40.95
C PRO A 371 27.48 27.40 40.61
N PHE A 372 27.85 26.17 40.24
CA PHE A 372 29.23 25.78 39.94
C PHE A 372 29.50 25.64 38.44
N MET A 373 28.48 25.80 37.60
CA MET A 373 28.56 25.52 36.16
C MET A 373 29.69 26.25 35.43
N GLU A 374 29.96 27.50 35.78
CA GLU A 374 31.04 28.28 35.15
C GLU A 374 32.42 27.62 35.40
N LYS A 375 32.67 27.16 36.62
CA LYS A 375 33.93 26.50 36.98
C LYS A 375 34.04 25.11 36.36
N LEU A 376 32.93 24.38 36.29
CA LEU A 376 32.89 23.05 35.67
C LEU A 376 33.10 23.14 34.17
N ASP A 377 32.52 24.14 33.51
CA ASP A 377 32.66 24.35 32.07
C ASP A 377 34.12 24.65 31.71
N LEU A 378 34.85 25.43 32.52
CA LEU A 378 36.29 25.67 32.32
C LEU A 378 37.11 24.36 32.30
N ILE A 379 36.83 23.45 33.24
CA ILE A 379 37.50 22.14 33.30
C ILE A 379 37.10 21.30 32.08
N SER A 380 35.81 21.30 31.71
CA SER A 380 35.34 20.56 30.54
C SER A 380 35.96 21.08 29.23
N VAL A 381 36.09 22.40 29.06
CA VAL A 381 36.74 23.01 27.90
C VAL A 381 38.22 22.63 27.85
N ALA A 382 38.93 22.63 28.99
CA ALA A 382 40.31 22.16 29.06
C ALA A 382 40.41 20.68 28.64
N ALA A 383 39.54 19.82 29.18
CA ALA A 383 39.47 18.40 28.84
C ALA A 383 39.18 18.16 27.34
N CYS A 384 38.32 18.99 26.73
CA CYS A 384 38.04 18.94 25.28
C CYS A 384 39.30 19.24 24.45
N ARG A 385 40.06 20.29 24.82
CA ARG A 385 41.33 20.64 24.16
C ARG A 385 42.37 19.53 24.33
N GLU A 386 42.50 18.98 25.53
CA GLU A 386 43.39 17.85 25.80
C GLU A 386 43.04 16.63 24.94
N HIS A 387 41.74 16.32 24.81
CA HIS A 387 41.28 15.21 23.98
C HIS A 387 41.59 15.40 22.50
N ALA A 388 41.41 16.62 21.98
CA ALA A 388 41.78 16.94 20.60
C ALA A 388 43.29 16.75 20.35
N LEU A 389 44.14 17.14 21.31
CA LEU A 389 45.58 16.88 21.25
C LEU A 389 45.91 15.39 21.33
N GLU A 390 45.24 14.63 22.22
CA GLU A 390 45.38 13.17 22.32
C GLU A 390 45.04 12.49 20.98
N LEU A 391 43.95 12.91 20.34
CA LEU A 391 43.52 12.36 19.05
C LEU A 391 44.53 12.67 17.94
N SER A 392 44.99 13.92 17.83
CA SER A 392 46.01 14.31 16.85
C SER A 392 47.30 13.52 17.03
N LEU A 393 47.75 13.33 18.28
CA LEU A 393 48.94 12.53 18.59
C LEU A 393 48.75 11.05 18.24
N LYS A 394 47.55 10.50 18.44
CA LYS A 394 47.22 9.14 18.04
C LYS A 394 47.28 8.98 16.51
N THR A 395 46.67 9.89 15.76
CA THR A 395 46.72 9.89 14.29
C THR A 395 48.16 9.95 13.79
N MET A 396 48.99 10.86 14.33
CA MET A 396 50.41 10.94 13.96
C MET A 396 51.14 9.62 14.22
N LYS A 397 50.91 8.96 15.35
CA LYS A 397 51.53 7.65 15.65
C LYS A 397 51.08 6.57 14.66
N GLU A 398 49.81 6.53 14.31
CA GLU A 398 49.26 5.56 13.36
C GLU A 398 49.87 5.77 11.96
N GLU A 399 49.91 7.00 11.47
CA GLU A 399 50.57 7.36 10.21
C GLU A 399 52.04 6.93 10.18
N TRP A 400 52.78 7.19 11.27
CA TRP A 400 54.18 6.82 11.37
C TRP A 400 54.39 5.30 11.45
N SER A 401 53.48 4.58 12.09
CA SER A 401 53.55 3.11 12.17
C SER A 401 53.33 2.43 10.81
N ALA A 402 52.60 3.09 9.90
CA ALA A 402 52.34 2.59 8.56
C ALA A 402 53.46 2.93 7.54
N MET A 403 54.43 3.77 7.92
CA MET A 403 55.55 4.11 7.04
C MET A 403 56.52 2.94 6.90
N SER A 404 56.59 2.36 5.70
CA SER A 404 57.59 1.38 5.31
C SER A 404 58.59 2.01 4.35
N PHE A 405 59.88 1.93 4.68
CA PHE A 405 60.95 2.44 3.83
C PHE A 405 61.47 1.31 2.92
N PRO A 406 61.30 1.38 1.59
CA PRO A 406 61.83 0.37 0.69
C PRO A 406 63.35 0.47 0.63
N LEU A 407 64.04 -0.54 1.14
CA LEU A 407 65.48 -0.68 1.01
C LEU A 407 65.80 -1.23 -0.39
N LYS A 408 66.54 -0.46 -1.20
CA LYS A 408 67.09 -0.96 -2.47
C LYS A 408 68.34 -1.81 -2.16
N SER A 409 68.27 -3.11 -2.39
CA SER A 409 69.46 -3.97 -2.38
C SER A 409 70.35 -3.61 -3.57
N LYS A 410 71.62 -3.26 -3.30
CA LYS A 410 72.64 -3.19 -4.36
C LYS A 410 72.80 -4.59 -4.96
N ALA A 411 72.58 -4.72 -6.26
CA ALA A 411 72.98 -5.91 -7.00
C ALA A 411 74.50 -6.06 -6.87
N THR A 412 74.94 -7.19 -6.33
CA THR A 412 76.33 -7.63 -6.37
C THR A 412 76.65 -8.01 -7.81
N GLU A 413 77.53 -7.24 -8.46
CA GLU A 413 78.18 -7.59 -9.73
C GLU A 413 79.21 -8.70 -9.56
#